data_AF-A0A226WRL9-F1
#
_entry.id   AF-A0A226WRL9-F1
#
_cell.length_a   1.000
_cell.length_b   1.000
_cell.length_c   1.000
_cell.angle_alpha   90.00
_cell.angle_beta   90.00
_cell.angle_gamma   90.00
#
_symmetry.space_group_name_H-M   'P 1'
#
loop_
_entity.id
_entity.type
_entity.pdbx_description
1 polymer ?
#
loop_
_entity_poly.entity_id
_entity_poly.type
_entity_poly.pdbx_seq_one_letter_code
_entity_poly.pdbx_strand_id
1 'polypeptide(L)'
;MLVERTSRLVLLAKMEDATAESALAGFSAKLNSIVAPLRQSLTYDQGKEMSRHKELACATGVNIYFCDPHSPWQRGSCENTNGLLRQYLPKGTDLSVYSQDELDAIADSLNSRPRATHAFHSPFEVFAATLASASQTQGSKH
;
A
#
# COMPACT_ATOMS: atom_id res chain seq x y z
N MET A 1 -3.50 -2.74 4.95
CA MET A 1 -2.18 -2.63 4.29
C MET A 1 -2.38 -2.27 2.84
N LEU A 2 -1.51 -1.44 2.28
CA LEU A 2 -1.40 -1.15 0.86
C LEU A 2 -0.02 -1.62 0.38
N VAL A 3 0.06 -2.14 -0.85
CA VAL A 3 1.33 -2.58 -1.45
C VAL A 3 1.45 -1.98 -2.85
N GLU A 4 2.50 -1.18 -3.08
CA GLU A 4 2.79 -0.64 -4.40
C GLU A 4 3.30 -1.76 -5.31
N ARG A 5 2.71 -1.90 -6.50
CA ARG A 5 2.86 -3.10 -7.33
C ARG A 5 4.26 -3.25 -7.93
N THR A 6 4.94 -2.14 -8.19
CA THR A 6 6.23 -2.08 -8.90
C THR A 6 7.38 -2.39 -7.94
N SER A 7 7.53 -1.57 -6.90
CA SER A 7 8.57 -1.62 -5.88
C SER A 7 8.27 -2.56 -4.72
N ARG A 8 7.01 -2.98 -4.57
CA ARG A 8 6.53 -3.72 -3.38
C ARG A 8 6.64 -2.93 -2.09
N LEU A 9 6.67 -1.60 -2.18
CA LEU A 9 6.60 -0.71 -1.03
C LEU A 9 5.31 -1.00 -0.25
N VAL A 10 5.45 -1.24 1.04
CA VAL A 10 4.37 -1.55 1.97
C VAL A 10 4.00 -0.30 2.74
N LEU A 11 2.71 0.00 2.83
CA LEU A 11 2.16 1.00 3.74
C LEU A 11 1.15 0.33 4.67
N LEU A 12 1.28 0.60 5.97
CA LEU A 12 0.34 0.13 6.98
C LEU A 12 -0.50 1.31 7.46
N ALA A 13 -1.81 1.22 7.27
CA ALA A 13 -2.77 2.16 7.84
C ALA A 13 -3.33 1.56 9.12
N LYS A 14 -3.17 2.25 10.25
CA LYS A 14 -3.93 1.96 11.46
C LYS A 14 -5.39 2.31 11.20
N MET A 15 -6.26 1.39 11.58
CA MET A 15 -7.70 1.60 11.60
C MET A 15 -8.18 1.34 13.02
N GLU A 16 -9.14 2.13 13.50
CA GLU A 16 -9.74 1.92 14.83
C GLU A 16 -10.65 0.69 14.83
N ASP A 17 -11.34 0.46 13.70
CA ASP A 17 -12.22 -0.66 13.47
C ASP A 17 -12.23 -1.07 11.99
N ALA A 18 -13.03 -2.09 11.65
CA ALA A 18 -13.19 -2.59 10.28
C ALA A 18 -14.29 -1.85 9.49
N THR A 19 -14.60 -0.60 9.83
CA THR A 19 -15.63 0.18 9.13
C THR A 19 -15.07 0.85 7.86
N ALA A 20 -15.99 1.24 6.97
CA ALA A 20 -15.63 1.97 5.76
C ALA A 20 -15.13 3.41 6.05
N GLU A 21 -15.51 3.99 7.18
CA GLU A 21 -15.02 5.30 7.63
C GLU A 21 -13.56 5.23 8.07
N SER A 22 -13.23 4.27 8.94
CA SER A 22 -11.84 4.00 9.33
C SER A 22 -10.96 3.68 8.13
N ALA A 23 -11.47 2.89 7.17
CA ALA A 23 -10.74 2.54 5.95
C ALA A 23 -10.50 3.77 5.07
N LEU A 24 -11.54 4.60 4.86
CA LEU A 24 -11.43 5.84 4.10
C LEU A 24 -10.37 6.76 4.71
N ALA A 25 -10.42 7.00 6.02
CA ALA A 25 -9.47 7.87 6.71
C ALA A 25 -8.04 7.33 6.62
N GLY A 26 -7.83 6.07 7.01
CA GLY A 26 -6.51 5.45 7.03
C GLY A 26 -5.88 5.32 5.64
N PHE A 27 -6.65 4.88 4.65
CA PHE A 27 -6.15 4.76 3.27
C PHE A 27 -5.94 6.12 2.62
N SER A 28 -6.79 7.11 2.89
CA SER A 28 -6.56 8.47 2.37
C SER A 28 -5.26 9.05 2.91
N ALA A 29 -4.99 8.91 4.21
CA ALA A 29 -3.75 9.40 4.81
C ALA A 29 -2.51 8.74 4.17
N LYS A 30 -2.50 7.41 4.04
CA LYS A 30 -1.36 6.67 3.48
C LYS A 30 -1.19 6.85 1.98
N LEU A 31 -2.28 6.94 1.22
CA LEU A 31 -2.19 7.29 -0.20
C LEU A 31 -1.71 8.74 -0.36
N ASN A 32 -2.14 9.66 0.51
CA ASN A 32 -1.71 11.05 0.45
C ASN A 32 -0.25 11.30 0.84
N SER A 33 0.41 10.35 1.51
CA SER A 33 1.87 10.39 1.70
C SER A 33 2.67 9.97 0.46
N ILE A 34 2.01 9.39 -0.56
CA ILE A 34 2.63 9.09 -1.86
C ILE A 34 2.41 10.28 -2.79
N VAL A 35 3.48 10.72 -3.46
CA VAL A 35 3.41 11.76 -4.48
C VAL A 35 2.48 11.37 -5.64
N ALA A 36 1.68 12.33 -6.11
CA ALA A 36 0.64 12.11 -7.11
C ALA A 36 1.08 11.32 -8.36
N PRO A 37 2.28 11.53 -8.96
CA PRO A 37 2.72 10.77 -10.12
C PRO A 37 2.79 9.26 -9.90
N LEU A 38 3.04 8.79 -8.69
CA LEU A 38 3.12 7.36 -8.35
C LEU A 38 1.81 6.81 -7.78
N ARG A 39 0.83 7.68 -7.55
CA ARG A 39 -0.46 7.38 -6.92
C ARG A 39 -1.57 7.30 -7.97
N GLN A 40 -1.45 6.33 -8.88
CA GLN A 40 -2.30 6.25 -10.08
C GLN A 40 -3.57 5.41 -9.88
N SER A 41 -3.44 4.24 -9.26
CA SER A 41 -4.57 3.33 -9.07
C SER A 41 -4.44 2.49 -7.82
N LEU A 42 -5.58 2.05 -7.29
CA LEU A 42 -5.71 1.10 -6.21
C LEU A 42 -6.58 -0.06 -6.70
N THR A 43 -6.09 -1.28 -6.53
CA THR A 43 -6.89 -2.50 -6.71
C THR A 43 -7.14 -3.11 -5.34
N TYR A 44 -8.40 -3.36 -4.99
CA TYR A 44 -8.77 -3.92 -3.68
C TYR A 44 -9.87 -4.98 -3.82
N ASP A 45 -10.13 -5.74 -2.75
CA ASP A 45 -11.27 -6.66 -2.75
C ASP A 45 -12.61 -5.93 -2.52
N GLN A 46 -13.71 -6.64 -2.74
CA GLN A 46 -15.06 -6.10 -2.59
C GLN A 46 -15.54 -6.12 -1.13
N GLY A 47 -14.62 -5.92 -0.19
CA GLY A 47 -14.91 -5.82 1.23
C GLY A 47 -15.86 -4.66 1.56
N LYS A 48 -16.63 -4.79 2.64
CA LYS A 48 -17.61 -3.77 3.09
C LYS A 48 -16.93 -2.46 3.48
N GLU A 49 -15.67 -2.53 3.92
CA GLU A 49 -14.81 -1.41 4.23
C GLU A 49 -14.54 -0.52 2.99
N MET A 50 -14.67 -1.07 1.77
CA MET A 50 -14.52 -0.30 0.53
C MET A 50 -15.85 0.25 -0.02
N SER A 51 -16.93 0.21 0.76
CA SER A 51 -18.22 0.80 0.35
C SER A 51 -18.13 2.31 0.06
N ARG A 52 -17.18 3.02 0.70
CA ARG A 52 -16.90 4.46 0.47
C ARG A 52 -15.79 4.73 -0.55
N HIS A 53 -15.48 3.77 -1.44
CA HIS A 53 -14.40 3.92 -2.45
C HIS A 53 -14.52 5.19 -3.30
N LYS A 54 -15.72 5.66 -3.65
CA LYS A 54 -15.90 6.89 -4.44
C LYS A 54 -15.31 8.12 -3.73
N GLU A 55 -15.49 8.20 -2.42
CA GLU A 55 -14.93 9.26 -1.59
C GLU A 55 -13.41 9.12 -1.48
N LEU A 56 -12.90 7.90 -1.35
CA LEU A 56 -11.46 7.63 -1.35
C LEU A 56 -10.81 8.09 -2.68
N ALA A 57 -11.45 7.78 -3.80
CA ALA A 57 -10.99 8.21 -5.12
C ALA A 57 -11.00 9.74 -5.24
N CYS A 58 -12.03 10.42 -4.73
CA CYS A 58 -12.09 11.88 -4.70
C CYS A 58 -11.00 12.51 -3.81
N ALA A 59 -10.77 11.96 -2.62
CA ALA A 59 -9.82 12.49 -1.65
C ALA A 59 -8.35 12.29 -2.04
N THR A 60 -8.05 11.32 -2.89
CA THR A 60 -6.67 10.93 -3.24
C THR A 60 -6.39 11.00 -4.75
N GLY A 61 -7.39 11.14 -5.60
CA GLY A 61 -7.24 11.13 -7.06
C GLY A 61 -6.83 9.77 -7.64
N VAL A 62 -6.83 8.68 -6.85
CA VAL A 62 -6.57 7.33 -7.38
C VAL A 62 -7.77 6.78 -8.13
N ASN A 63 -7.51 6.06 -9.21
CA ASN A 63 -8.52 5.22 -9.83
C ASN A 63 -8.68 3.92 -9.03
N ILE A 64 -9.90 3.58 -8.63
CA ILE A 64 -10.16 2.37 -7.83
C ILE A 64 -10.77 1.27 -8.69
N TYR A 65 -10.19 0.08 -8.59
CA TYR A 65 -10.64 -1.14 -9.25
C TYR A 65 -10.85 -2.23 -8.21
N PHE A 66 -11.76 -3.15 -8.51
CA PHE A 66 -12.06 -4.29 -7.63
C PHE A 66 -11.55 -5.59 -8.24
N CYS A 67 -11.05 -6.47 -7.39
CA CYS A 67 -10.73 -7.84 -7.79
C CYS A 67 -12.00 -8.60 -8.20
N ASP A 68 -11.85 -9.52 -9.13
CA ASP A 68 -12.91 -10.42 -9.55
C ASP A 68 -13.22 -11.44 -8.44
N PRO A 69 -14.50 -11.81 -8.25
CA PRO A 69 -14.86 -12.88 -7.32
C PRO A 69 -14.13 -14.18 -7.68
N HIS A 70 -13.59 -14.87 -6.66
CA HIS A 70 -12.87 -16.14 -6.81
C HIS A 70 -11.54 -16.05 -7.60
N SER A 71 -10.90 -14.87 -7.66
CA SER A 71 -9.61 -14.67 -8.33
C SER A 71 -8.46 -14.37 -7.36
N PRO A 72 -8.04 -15.33 -6.51
CA PRO A 72 -6.97 -15.11 -5.52
C PRO A 72 -5.61 -14.74 -6.15
N TRP A 73 -5.34 -15.15 -7.40
CA TRP A 73 -4.11 -14.81 -8.11
C TRP A 73 -3.93 -13.29 -8.32
N GLN A 74 -5.02 -12.50 -8.33
CA GLN A 74 -4.95 -11.03 -8.38
C GLN A 74 -4.38 -10.42 -7.08
N ARG A 75 -4.24 -11.23 -6.02
CA ARG A 75 -3.82 -10.81 -4.67
C ARG A 75 -2.47 -11.39 -4.23
N GLY A 76 -1.75 -12.10 -5.11
CA GLY A 76 -0.51 -12.80 -4.73
C GLY A 76 0.54 -11.91 -4.05
N SER A 77 0.63 -10.63 -4.45
CA SER A 77 1.52 -9.66 -3.78
C SER A 77 1.13 -9.40 -2.32
N CYS A 78 -0.17 -9.21 -2.06
CA CYS A 78 -0.68 -8.94 -0.73
C CYS A 78 -0.54 -10.17 0.16
N GLU A 79 -0.77 -11.38 -0.37
CA GLU A 79 -0.58 -12.63 0.37
C GLU A 79 0.87 -12.86 0.78
N ASN A 80 1.81 -12.66 -0.15
CA ASN A 80 3.24 -12.74 0.16
C ASN A 80 3.65 -11.70 1.23
N THR A 81 3.18 -10.46 1.08
CA THR A 81 3.50 -9.39 2.02
C THR A 81 2.90 -9.63 3.41
N ASN A 82 1.67 -10.16 3.48
CA ASN A 82 1.08 -10.61 4.74
C ASN A 82 1.91 -11.73 5.39
N GLY A 83 2.50 -12.62 4.60
CA GLY A 83 3.46 -13.62 5.08
C GLY A 83 4.69 -12.99 5.75
N LEU A 84 5.25 -11.93 5.17
CA LEU A 84 6.38 -11.19 5.75
C LEU A 84 5.98 -10.41 7.01
N LEU A 85 4.82 -9.78 7.01
CA LEU A 85 4.31 -9.03 8.16
C LEU A 85 4.10 -9.92 9.39
N ARG A 86 3.82 -11.22 9.20
CA ARG A 86 3.68 -12.16 10.32
C ARG A 86 4.95 -12.37 11.14
N GLN A 87 6.11 -11.92 10.67
CA GLN A 87 7.35 -11.87 11.46
C GLN A 87 7.29 -10.81 12.57
N TYR A 88 6.46 -9.78 12.39
CA TYR A 88 6.29 -8.67 13.34
C TYR A 88 4.92 -8.69 14.02
N LEU A 89 3.90 -9.07 13.26
CA LEU A 89 2.50 -9.12 13.68
C LEU A 89 1.99 -10.56 13.50
N PRO A 90 2.35 -11.48 14.42
CA PRO A 90 1.84 -12.85 14.39
C PRO A 90 0.31 -12.91 14.25
N LYS A 91 -0.18 -14.03 13.74
CA LYS A 91 -1.62 -14.21 13.56
C LYS A 91 -2.32 -14.15 14.93
N GLY A 92 -3.35 -13.31 15.04
CA GLY A 92 -4.10 -13.10 16.29
C GLY A 92 -3.50 -12.05 17.21
N THR A 93 -2.41 -11.38 16.81
CA THR A 93 -1.92 -10.18 17.49
C THR A 93 -3.03 -9.14 17.57
N ASP A 94 -3.26 -8.62 18.78
CA ASP A 94 -4.11 -7.46 18.98
C ASP A 94 -3.45 -6.24 18.32
N LEU A 95 -4.05 -5.75 17.24
CA LEU A 95 -3.53 -4.58 16.51
C LEU A 95 -3.95 -3.26 17.16
N SER A 96 -4.82 -3.27 18.17
CA SER A 96 -5.27 -2.05 18.85
C SER A 96 -4.17 -1.40 19.69
N VAL A 97 -3.23 -2.19 20.20
CA VAL A 97 -2.12 -1.71 21.04
C VAL A 97 -1.02 -1.00 20.25
N TYR A 98 -1.01 -1.14 18.91
CA TYR A 98 -0.01 -0.53 18.05
C TYR A 98 -0.45 0.87 17.62
N SER A 99 0.44 1.82 17.81
CA SER A 99 0.35 3.15 17.23
C SER A 99 0.61 3.14 15.72
N GLN A 100 0.21 4.22 15.03
CA GLN A 100 0.53 4.39 13.62
C GLN A 100 2.06 4.45 13.39
N ASP A 101 2.82 5.05 14.31
CA ASP A 101 4.28 5.16 14.21
C ASP A 101 4.97 3.80 14.32
N GLU A 102 4.49 2.92 15.20
CA GLU A 102 5.01 1.54 15.30
C GLU A 102 4.72 0.73 14.03
N LEU A 103 3.52 0.90 13.44
CA LEU A 103 3.20 0.28 12.16
C LEU A 103 4.08 0.81 11.03
N ASP A 104 4.41 2.11 11.05
CA ASP A 104 5.32 2.71 10.08
C ASP A 104 6.75 2.18 10.25
N ALA A 105 7.24 2.04 11.49
CA ALA A 105 8.54 1.43 11.75
C ALA A 105 8.61 -0.03 11.25
N ILE A 106 7.53 -0.82 11.39
CA ILE A 106 7.43 -2.17 10.83
C ILE A 106 7.47 -2.12 9.30
N ALA A 107 6.71 -1.20 8.69
CA ALA A 107 6.69 -1.03 7.24
C ALA A 107 8.07 -0.64 6.71
N ASP A 108 8.76 0.32 7.34
CA ASP A 108 10.09 0.78 7.00
C ASP A 108 11.14 -0.32 7.12
N SER A 109 11.03 -1.12 8.19
CA SER A 109 11.87 -2.30 8.37
C SER A 109 11.64 -3.35 7.28
N LEU A 110 10.43 -3.48 6.73
CA LEU A 110 10.19 -4.31 5.55
C LEU A 110 10.68 -3.66 4.26
N ASN A 111 10.48 -2.36 4.09
CA ASN A 111 10.78 -1.58 2.89
C ASN A 111 12.28 -1.35 2.67
N SER A 112 13.10 -1.51 3.72
CA SER A 112 14.56 -1.46 3.68
C SER A 112 15.20 -2.83 3.39
N ARG A 113 14.44 -3.92 3.39
CA ARG A 113 14.99 -5.27 3.15
C ARG A 113 15.11 -5.56 1.65
N PRO A 114 16.29 -5.99 1.16
CA PRO A 114 16.48 -6.55 -0.17
C PRO A 114 15.42 -7.58 -0.58
N ARG A 115 15.02 -7.56 -1.86
CA ARG A 115 14.09 -8.53 -2.45
C ARG A 115 14.74 -9.20 -3.65
N ALA A 116 14.74 -10.53 -3.69
CA ALA A 116 15.25 -11.29 -4.84
C ALA A 116 14.53 -10.91 -6.15
N THR A 117 13.23 -10.59 -6.08
CA THR A 117 12.43 -10.11 -7.21
C THR A 117 12.89 -8.76 -7.79
N HIS A 118 13.71 -8.02 -7.05
CA HIS A 118 14.28 -6.73 -7.44
C HIS A 118 15.80 -6.79 -7.56
N ALA A 119 16.36 -7.96 -7.92
CA ALA A 119 17.82 -8.15 -7.99
C ALA A 119 18.54 -7.73 -6.69
N PHE A 120 17.91 -7.99 -5.55
CA PHE A 120 18.36 -7.62 -4.20
C PHE A 120 18.35 -6.12 -3.86
N HIS A 121 17.69 -5.28 -4.67
CA HIS A 121 17.29 -3.97 -4.21
C HIS A 121 16.10 -4.06 -3.24
N SER A 122 16.06 -3.14 -2.29
CA SER A 122 14.97 -2.94 -1.35
C SER A 122 13.80 -2.19 -2.02
N PRO A 123 12.57 -2.35 -1.50
CA PRO A 123 11.43 -1.56 -1.96
C PRO A 123 11.67 -0.05 -1.97
N PHE A 124 12.38 0.49 -0.97
CA PHE A 124 12.72 1.92 -0.96
C PHE A 124 13.61 2.33 -2.13
N GLU A 125 14.64 1.55 -2.45
CA GLU A 125 15.53 1.85 -3.57
C GLU A 125 14.79 1.81 -4.91
N VAL A 126 13.95 0.79 -5.12
CA VAL A 126 13.16 0.67 -6.36
C VAL A 126 12.12 1.79 -6.47
N PHE A 127 11.47 2.15 -5.36
CA PHE A 127 10.52 3.24 -5.32
C PHE A 127 11.19 4.59 -5.64
N ALA A 128 12.35 4.87 -5.05
CA ALA A 128 13.12 6.09 -5.33
C ALA A 128 13.57 6.17 -6.80
N ALA A 129 14.03 5.06 -7.38
CA ALA A 129 14.39 5.00 -8.81
C ALA A 129 13.18 5.23 -9.73
N THR A 130 12.01 4.70 -9.35
CA THR A 130 10.75 4.91 -10.08
C THR A 130 10.33 6.37 -10.02
N LEU A 131 10.45 7.02 -8.86
CA LEU A 131 10.17 8.44 -8.67
C LEU A 131 11.08 9.33 -9.54
N ALA A 132 12.37 9.04 -9.56
CA ALA A 132 13.33 9.76 -10.39
C ALA A 132 12.97 9.67 -11.88
N SER A 133 12.62 8.47 -12.36
CA SER A 133 12.20 8.24 -13.75
C SER A 133 10.89 8.95 -14.12
N ALA A 134 9.92 8.95 -13.20
CA ALA A 134 8.64 9.64 -13.39
C ALA A 134 8.81 11.17 -13.47
N SER A 135 9.74 11.73 -12.70
CA SER A 135 10.05 13.17 -12.70
C SER A 135 10.75 13.61 -13.99
N GLN A 136 11.63 12.77 -14.55
CA GLN A 136 12.32 13.04 -15.83
C GLN A 136 11.36 13.03 -17.03
N THR A 137 10.33 12.18 -16.99
CA THR A 137 9.34 12.05 -18.07
C THR A 137 8.46 13.30 -18.20
N GLN A 138 8.29 14.09 -17.13
CA GLN A 138 7.55 15.36 -17.18
C GLN A 138 8.36 16.53 -17.75
N GLY A 139 9.69 16.46 -17.74
CA GLY A 139 10.58 17.53 -18.22
C GLY A 139 10.94 17.49 -19.71
N SER A 140 10.55 16.43 -20.45
CA SER A 140 10.93 16.23 -21.86
C SER A 140 9.83 16.62 -22.87
N LYS A 141 8.81 17.37 -22.43
CA LYS A 141 7.77 17.95 -23.31
C LYS A 141 8.02 19.44 -23.50
N HIS A 142 9.04 19.79 -24.27
CA HIS A 142 9.23 21.13 -24.85
C HIS A 142 9.67 21.01 -26.31
#